data_AF-A0A2V9BCK3-F1
#
_entry.id   AF-A0A2V9BCK3-F1
#
_cell.length_a   1.000
_cell.length_b   1.000
_cell.length_c   1.000
_cell.angle_alpha   90.00
_cell.angle_beta   90.00
_cell.angle_gamma   90.00
#
_symmetry.space_group_name_H-M   'P 1'
#
loop_
_entity.id
_entity.type
_entity.pdbx_description
1 polymer ?
#
loop_
_entity_poly.entity_id
_entity_poly.type
_entity_poly.pdbx_seq_one_letter_code
_entity_poly.pdbx_strand_id
1 'polypeptide(L)'
;TVRALGTDVDTPMPLVQWVGRIGEPLYQCQPATGYADKAETWVNTGALLNRLNFSLALAGNKVRGSRTDAASLYGIDSSTDSRQVLDRAVQLFLGGHAAPTTVETLQKQLDDPQVVQATLDDPVKHIDLAMVTGLVLGAPEFQRR
;
A
#
# COMPACT_ATOMS: atom_id res chain seq x y z
N THR A 1 4.11 5.64 -1.36
CA THR A 1 3.29 4.60 -2.02
C THR A 1 3.33 4.70 -3.54
N VAL A 2 2.77 5.74 -4.17
CA VAL A 2 2.72 5.87 -5.65
C VAL A 2 4.09 5.69 -6.31
N ARG A 3 5.10 6.45 -5.86
CA ARG A 3 6.48 6.33 -6.36
C ARG A 3 7.09 4.95 -6.08
N ALA A 4 6.85 4.40 -4.88
CA ALA A 4 7.40 3.10 -4.49
C ALA A 4 6.88 1.98 -5.41
N LEU A 5 5.61 2.06 -5.82
CA LEU A 5 4.98 1.12 -6.73
C LEU A 5 5.33 1.35 -8.21
N GLY A 6 6.03 2.43 -8.56
CA GLY A 6 6.23 2.81 -9.96
C GLY A 6 4.91 2.99 -10.72
N THR A 7 3.85 3.41 -10.02
CA THR A 7 2.51 3.54 -10.59
C THR A 7 2.50 4.59 -11.70
N ASP A 8 2.01 4.20 -12.87
CA ASP A 8 1.74 5.13 -13.97
C ASP A 8 0.42 5.86 -13.71
N VAL A 9 0.36 7.14 -14.02
CA VAL A 9 -0.77 8.02 -13.65
C VAL A 9 -1.20 8.87 -14.84
N ASP A 10 -2.31 8.49 -15.44
CA ASP A 10 -2.96 9.23 -16.52
C ASP A 10 -3.91 10.31 -15.99
N THR A 11 -4.61 10.03 -14.89
CA THR A 11 -5.60 10.95 -14.29
C THR A 11 -5.22 11.27 -12.85
N PRO A 12 -4.73 12.48 -12.55
CA PRO A 12 -4.23 12.81 -11.21
C PRO A 12 -5.33 13.11 -10.19
N MET A 13 -6.53 13.52 -10.63
CA MET A 13 -7.58 14.00 -9.72
C MET A 13 -8.00 12.99 -8.63
N PRO A 14 -8.19 11.68 -8.93
CA PRO A 14 -8.45 10.68 -7.90
C PRO A 14 -7.34 10.60 -6.84
N LEU A 15 -6.07 10.77 -7.23
CA LEU A 15 -4.97 10.80 -6.26
C LEU A 15 -5.05 12.03 -5.36
N VAL A 16 -5.37 13.21 -5.90
CA VAL A 16 -5.55 14.43 -5.10
C VAL A 16 -6.63 14.24 -4.02
N GLN A 17 -7.73 13.57 -4.35
CA GLN A 17 -8.78 13.26 -3.36
C GLN A 17 -8.27 12.33 -2.25
N TRP A 18 -7.43 11.35 -2.59
CA TRP A 18 -6.77 10.49 -1.61
C TRP A 18 -5.83 11.26 -0.69
N VAL A 19 -5.03 12.20 -1.23
CA VAL A 19 -4.15 13.05 -0.42
C VAL A 19 -4.99 13.87 0.59
N GLY A 20 -6.14 14.41 0.17
CA GLY A 20 -7.07 15.08 1.08
C GLY A 20 -7.57 14.20 2.24
N ARG A 21 -7.84 12.92 1.99
CA ARG A 21 -8.24 11.95 3.05
C ARG A 21 -7.11 11.62 4.02
N ILE A 22 -5.86 11.71 3.58
CA ILE A 22 -4.67 11.46 4.40
C ILE A 22 -4.33 12.68 5.29
N GLY A 23 -4.99 13.82 5.06
CA GLY A 23 -4.90 15.02 5.91
C GLY A 23 -4.18 16.21 5.26
N GLU A 24 -3.73 16.07 4.01
CA GLU A 24 -2.99 17.11 3.26
C GLU A 24 -3.76 17.56 2.00
N PRO A 25 -4.98 18.11 2.10
CA PRO A 25 -5.66 18.57 0.91
C PRO A 25 -4.86 19.68 0.21
N LEU A 26 -4.49 19.46 -1.05
CA LEU A 26 -3.62 20.37 -1.79
C LEU A 26 -4.21 21.78 -1.83
N TYR A 27 -3.40 22.77 -1.44
CA TYR A 27 -3.78 24.19 -1.41
C TYR A 27 -4.94 24.56 -0.46
N GLN A 28 -5.27 23.69 0.50
CA GLN A 28 -6.36 23.93 1.46
C GLN A 28 -5.87 24.01 2.92
N CYS A 29 -4.62 24.45 3.12
CA CYS A 29 -4.14 24.71 4.47
C CYS A 29 -4.92 25.87 5.08
N GLN A 30 -5.57 25.64 6.22
CA GLN A 30 -6.41 26.64 6.88
C GLN A 30 -5.64 27.92 7.24
N PRO A 31 -4.40 27.85 7.78
CA PRO A 31 -3.53 29.02 7.82
C PRO A 31 -2.87 29.25 6.44
N ALA A 32 -2.77 30.52 6.03
CA ALA A 32 -2.08 30.93 4.79
C ALA A 32 -0.54 30.77 4.83
N THR A 33 -0.02 29.97 5.77
CA THR A 33 1.40 29.68 5.97
C THR A 33 1.86 28.42 5.25
N GLY A 34 0.93 27.66 4.67
CA GLY A 34 1.20 26.33 4.14
C GLY A 34 1.26 25.27 5.23
N TYR A 35 1.46 24.03 4.80
CA TYR A 35 1.47 22.85 5.66
C TYR A 35 2.81 22.63 6.35
N ALA A 36 2.79 22.06 7.56
CA ALA A 36 4.00 21.83 8.34
C ALA A 36 4.87 20.72 7.74
N ASP A 37 6.18 20.94 7.65
CA ASP A 37 7.14 19.93 7.18
C ASP A 37 7.56 18.94 8.29
N LYS A 38 6.69 18.72 9.29
CA LYS A 38 6.97 17.91 10.48
C LYS A 38 6.16 16.64 10.47
N ALA A 39 6.82 15.48 10.53
CA ALA A 39 6.19 14.17 10.47
C ALA A 39 5.07 13.99 11.51
N GLU A 40 5.23 14.53 12.72
CA GLU A 40 4.24 14.40 13.81
C GLU A 40 2.90 15.04 13.46
N THR A 41 2.89 16.03 12.56
CA THR A 41 1.65 16.69 12.09
C THR A 41 0.83 15.77 11.17
N TRP A 42 1.49 14.77 10.57
CA TRP A 42 0.93 13.87 9.55
C TRP A 42 0.69 12.45 10.04
N VAL A 43 1.16 12.13 11.25
CA VAL A 43 1.05 10.82 11.86
C VAL A 43 -0.08 10.84 12.88
N ASN A 44 -1.28 10.48 12.44
CA ASN A 44 -2.43 10.23 13.30
C ASN A 44 -3.14 8.94 12.89
N THR A 45 -3.87 8.31 13.81
CA THR A 45 -4.50 6.99 13.59
C THR A 45 -5.41 6.96 12.35
N GLY A 46 -6.15 8.04 12.08
CA GLY A 46 -7.01 8.14 10.90
C GLY A 46 -6.22 8.22 9.60
N ALA A 47 -5.16 9.02 9.57
CA ALA A 47 -4.25 9.13 8.43
C ALA A 47 -3.53 7.81 8.14
N LEU A 48 -3.10 7.07 9.17
CA LEU A 48 -2.43 5.77 9.00
C LEU A 48 -3.36 4.73 8.36
N LEU A 49 -4.63 4.69 8.78
CA LEU A 49 -5.64 3.82 8.17
C LEU A 49 -5.95 4.23 6.72
N ASN A 50 -6.08 5.53 6.46
CA ASN A 50 -6.28 6.02 5.09
C ASN A 50 -5.09 5.73 4.18
N ARG A 51 -3.85 5.74 4.70
CA ARG A 51 -2.64 5.33 3.96
C ARG A 51 -2.63 3.84 3.64
N LEU A 52 -3.07 2.98 4.56
CA LEU A 52 -3.24 1.54 4.31
C LEU A 52 -4.33 1.29 3.25
N ASN A 53 -5.48 1.96 3.37
CA ASN A 53 -6.55 1.82 2.38
C ASN A 53 -6.09 2.31 1.00
N PHE A 54 -5.30 3.39 0.97
CA PHE A 54 -4.70 3.89 -0.26
C PHE A 54 -3.68 2.93 -0.85
N SER A 55 -2.82 2.29 -0.05
CA SER A 55 -1.85 1.31 -0.55
C SER A 55 -2.52 0.08 -1.14
N LEU A 56 -3.56 -0.45 -0.48
CA LEU A 56 -4.37 -1.56 -0.99
C LEU A 56 -5.09 -1.18 -2.29
N ALA A 57 -5.72 -0.01 -2.34
CA ALA A 57 -6.44 0.45 -3.52
C ALA A 57 -5.49 0.67 -4.71
N LEU A 58 -4.30 1.22 -4.47
CA LEU A 58 -3.33 1.52 -5.53
C LEU A 58 -2.61 0.29 -6.05
N ALA A 59 -2.24 -0.64 -5.16
CA ALA A 59 -1.64 -1.91 -5.55
C ALA A 59 -2.64 -2.77 -6.33
N GLY A 60 -3.91 -2.78 -5.89
CA GLY A 60 -5.00 -3.51 -6.56
C GLY A 60 -5.62 -2.80 -7.76
N ASN A 61 -5.03 -1.73 -8.28
CA ASN A 61 -5.53 -0.97 -9.44
C ASN A 61 -7.00 -0.48 -9.29
N LYS A 62 -7.45 -0.21 -8.06
CA LYS A 62 -8.79 0.29 -7.74
C LYS A 62 -8.90 1.82 -7.80
N VAL A 63 -7.80 2.51 -8.09
CA VAL A 63 -7.77 3.97 -8.26
C VAL A 63 -7.78 4.30 -9.76
N ARG A 64 -8.85 4.97 -10.21
CA ARG A 64 -9.07 5.29 -11.63
C ARG A 64 -7.94 6.17 -12.18
N GLY A 65 -7.46 5.84 -13.38
CA GLY A 65 -6.41 6.59 -14.06
C GLY A 65 -5.04 6.46 -13.41
N SER A 66 -4.85 5.39 -12.64
CA SER A 66 -3.54 4.95 -12.16
C SER A 66 -3.38 3.46 -12.40
N ARG A 67 -2.19 3.03 -12.78
CA ARG A 67 -1.88 1.63 -13.10
C ARG A 67 -0.57 1.21 -12.46
N THR A 68 -0.65 0.17 -11.64
CA THR A 68 0.46 -0.50 -10.98
C THR A 68 0.60 -1.90 -11.57
N ASP A 69 1.81 -2.24 -12.01
CA ASP A 69 2.15 -3.60 -12.43
C ASP A 69 2.90 -4.32 -11.31
N ALA A 70 2.14 -4.98 -10.43
CA ALA A 70 2.71 -5.71 -9.30
C ALA A 70 3.59 -6.89 -9.77
N ALA A 71 3.25 -7.56 -10.88
CA ALA A 71 4.01 -8.70 -11.37
C ALA A 71 5.42 -8.27 -11.81
N SER A 72 5.50 -7.17 -12.58
CA SER A 72 6.78 -6.61 -13.03
C SER A 72 7.66 -6.11 -11.88
N LEU A 73 7.08 -5.67 -10.75
CA LEU A 73 7.86 -5.24 -9.58
C LEU A 73 8.63 -6.39 -8.92
N TYR A 74 8.06 -7.59 -8.93
CA TYR A 74 8.68 -8.75 -8.31
C TYR A 74 9.60 -9.50 -9.28
N GLY A 75 9.33 -9.46 -10.58
CA GLY A 75 10.08 -10.21 -11.60
C GLY A 75 9.87 -11.72 -11.47
N ILE A 76 8.70 -12.14 -10.94
CA ILE A 76 8.36 -13.52 -10.61
C ILE A 76 7.00 -13.86 -11.26
N ASP A 77 6.86 -15.08 -11.78
CA ASP A 77 5.56 -15.63 -12.18
C ASP A 77 4.66 -15.86 -10.95
N SER A 78 3.37 -15.58 -11.08
CA SER A 78 2.33 -15.62 -10.04
C SER A 78 2.08 -16.99 -9.36
N SER A 79 2.99 -17.95 -9.51
CA SER A 79 2.93 -19.31 -8.94
C SER A 79 3.74 -19.51 -7.65
N THR A 80 4.28 -18.44 -7.06
CA THR A 80 5.16 -18.50 -5.90
C THR A 80 4.41 -18.34 -4.58
N ASP A 81 4.73 -19.17 -3.58
CA ASP A 81 4.20 -19.14 -2.21
C ASP A 81 4.08 -17.73 -1.60
N SER A 82 2.94 -17.44 -0.97
CA SER A 82 2.57 -16.18 -0.31
C SER A 82 3.67 -15.66 0.61
N ARG A 83 4.35 -16.58 1.32
CA ARG A 83 5.44 -16.25 2.24
C ARG A 83 6.66 -15.68 1.51
N GLN A 84 7.02 -16.26 0.36
CA GLN A 84 8.15 -15.81 -0.44
C GLN A 84 7.87 -14.44 -1.08
N VAL A 85 6.63 -14.20 -1.51
CA VAL A 85 6.20 -12.88 -2.00
C VAL A 85 6.31 -11.84 -0.90
N LEU A 86 5.86 -12.16 0.33
CA LEU A 86 5.98 -11.27 1.48
C LEU A 86 7.45 -10.94 1.79
N ASP A 87 8.32 -11.95 1.85
CA ASP A 87 9.76 -11.74 2.11
C ASP A 87 10.40 -10.86 1.04
N ARG A 88 10.02 -11.06 -0.23
CA ARG A 88 10.49 -10.23 -1.34
C ARG A 88 9.97 -8.79 -1.23
N ALA A 89 8.70 -8.60 -0.88
CA ALA A 89 8.10 -7.28 -0.67
C ALA A 89 8.78 -6.54 0.50
N VAL A 90 9.08 -7.22 1.61
CA VAL A 90 9.83 -6.66 2.73
C VAL A 90 11.23 -6.24 2.29
N GLN A 91 11.92 -7.05 1.48
CA GLN A 91 13.22 -6.67 0.92
C GLN A 91 13.12 -5.43 0.03
N LEU A 92 12.14 -5.38 -0.88
CA LEU A 92 12.00 -4.29 -1.85
C LEU A 92 11.55 -2.97 -1.21
N PHE A 93 10.52 -2.99 -0.37
CA PHE A 93 9.90 -1.77 0.16
C PHE A 93 10.44 -1.33 1.52
N LEU A 94 10.89 -2.29 2.35
CA LEU A 94 11.41 -2.02 3.69
C LEU A 94 12.93 -2.13 3.76
N GLY A 95 13.60 -2.57 2.70
CA GLY A 95 15.05 -2.79 2.69
C GLY A 95 15.47 -3.97 3.57
N GLY A 96 14.57 -4.95 3.78
CA GLY A 96 14.81 -6.09 4.67
C GLY A 96 14.62 -5.80 6.16
N HIS A 97 14.18 -4.58 6.51
CA HIS A 97 13.98 -4.16 7.89
C HIS A 97 12.50 -4.10 8.25
N ALA A 98 11.95 -5.21 8.75
CA ALA A 98 10.63 -5.29 9.36
C ALA A 98 10.75 -5.88 10.76
N ALA A 99 9.98 -5.37 11.73
CA ALA A 99 9.95 -5.98 13.05
C ALA A 99 9.38 -7.41 12.95
N PRO A 100 9.88 -8.39 13.72
CA PRO A 100 9.36 -9.76 13.69
C PRO A 100 7.85 -9.83 13.93
N THR A 101 7.35 -8.97 14.83
CA THR A 101 5.93 -8.81 15.14
C THR A 101 5.11 -8.31 13.96
N THR A 102 5.68 -7.43 13.12
CA THR A 102 5.01 -6.93 11.91
C THR A 102 4.90 -8.03 10.87
N VAL A 103 5.99 -8.78 10.64
CA VAL A 103 5.99 -9.90 9.70
C VAL A 103 4.98 -10.97 10.12
N GLU A 104 4.93 -11.31 11.41
CA GLU A 104 3.96 -12.26 11.95
C GLU A 104 2.52 -11.76 11.76
N THR A 105 2.27 -10.47 12.00
CA THR A 105 0.94 -9.87 11.80
C THR A 105 0.53 -9.89 10.33
N LEU A 106 1.44 -9.55 9.41
CA LEU A 106 1.20 -9.59 7.97
C LEU A 106 0.94 -11.02 7.47
N GLN A 107 1.67 -12.01 8.00
CA GLN A 107 1.43 -13.43 7.69
C GLN A 107 0.03 -13.86 8.16
N LYS A 108 -0.34 -13.54 9.41
CA LYS A 108 -1.69 -13.84 9.94
C LYS A 108 -2.81 -13.21 9.12
N GLN A 109 -2.62 -11.98 8.65
CA GLN A 109 -3.59 -11.30 7.78
C GLN A 109 -3.70 -11.96 6.41
N LEU A 110 -2.62 -12.53 5.88
CA LEU A 110 -2.59 -13.20 4.59
C LEU A 110 -3.24 -14.59 4.64
N ASP A 111 -3.18 -15.24 5.80
CA ASP A 111 -3.85 -16.52 6.08
C ASP A 111 -5.34 -16.35 6.47
N ASP A 112 -5.81 -15.11 6.64
CA ASP A 112 -7.20 -14.84 7.05
C ASP A 112 -8.18 -15.20 5.92
N PRO A 113 -9.16 -16.10 6.17
CA PRO A 113 -10.11 -16.52 5.16
C PRO A 113 -10.94 -15.37 4.56
N GLN A 114 -11.18 -14.25 5.26
CA GLN A 114 -11.90 -13.12 4.67
C GLN A 114 -11.08 -12.37 3.62
N VAL A 115 -9.77 -12.32 3.83
CA VAL A 115 -8.79 -11.73 2.92
C VAL A 115 -8.65 -12.63 1.68
N VAL A 116 -8.59 -13.94 1.89
CA VAL A 116 -8.63 -14.95 0.82
C VAL A 116 -9.96 -14.91 0.05
N GLN A 117 -11.09 -14.72 0.73
CA GLN A 117 -12.43 -14.76 0.14
C GLN A 117 -12.79 -13.52 -0.69
N ALA A 118 -12.20 -12.35 -0.40
CA ALA A 118 -12.25 -11.18 -1.27
C ALA A 118 -11.51 -11.39 -2.61
N THR A 119 -10.57 -12.34 -2.67
CA THR A 119 -9.87 -12.78 -3.89
C THR A 119 -10.62 -13.91 -4.64
N LEU A 120 -11.59 -14.59 -4.00
CA LEU A 120 -12.27 -15.78 -4.57
C LEU A 120 -13.32 -15.49 -5.66
N ASP A 121 -13.72 -14.24 -5.89
CA ASP A 121 -14.57 -13.89 -7.04
C ASP A 121 -13.82 -14.00 -8.38
N ASP A 122 -12.50 -14.21 -8.35
CA ASP A 122 -11.67 -14.59 -9.50
C ASP A 122 -11.39 -16.11 -9.49
N PRO A 123 -11.77 -16.86 -10.55
CA PRO A 123 -11.72 -18.32 -10.57
C PRO A 123 -10.29 -18.92 -10.67
N VAL A 124 -9.24 -18.12 -10.54
CA VAL A 124 -7.87 -18.63 -10.55
C VAL A 124 -7.17 -18.23 -9.26
N LYS A 125 -6.71 -19.26 -8.54
CA LYS A 125 -5.99 -19.24 -7.27
C LYS A 125 -4.58 -18.62 -7.42
N HIS A 126 -4.50 -17.41 -7.97
CA HIS A 126 -3.29 -16.62 -7.98
C HIS A 126 -3.18 -15.94 -6.62
N ILE A 127 -2.00 -16.00 -6.03
CA ILE A 127 -1.69 -15.16 -4.87
C ILE A 127 -1.86 -13.72 -5.31
N ASP A 128 -2.69 -12.97 -4.59
CA ASP A 128 -2.97 -11.58 -4.88
C ASP A 128 -1.72 -10.75 -4.50
N LEU A 129 -0.78 -10.68 -5.44
CA LEU A 129 0.47 -9.92 -5.31
C LEU A 129 0.16 -8.47 -4.93
N ALA A 130 -0.92 -7.90 -5.46
CA ALA A 130 -1.33 -6.55 -5.15
C ALA A 130 -1.75 -6.41 -3.69
N MET A 131 -2.46 -7.39 -3.13
CA MET A 131 -2.80 -7.41 -1.72
C MET A 131 -1.57 -7.50 -0.80
N VAL A 132 -0.66 -8.45 -1.05
CA VAL A 132 0.59 -8.57 -0.25
C VAL A 132 1.39 -7.27 -0.30
N THR A 133 1.52 -6.69 -1.49
CA THR A 133 2.20 -5.41 -1.71
C THR A 133 1.52 -4.27 -0.93
N GLY A 134 0.20 -4.18 -1.01
CA GLY A 134 -0.58 -3.15 -0.34
C GLY A 134 -0.47 -3.24 1.18
N LEU A 135 -0.46 -4.45 1.75
CA LEU A 135 -0.27 -4.68 3.18
C LEU A 135 1.13 -4.28 3.66
N VAL A 136 2.19 -4.65 2.92
CA VAL A 136 3.58 -4.27 3.26
C VAL A 136 3.77 -2.75 3.20
N LEU A 137 3.20 -2.09 2.19
CA LEU A 137 3.21 -0.62 2.08
C LEU A 137 2.38 0.07 3.16
N GLY A 138 1.44 -0.66 3.77
CA GLY A 138 0.65 -0.17 4.91
C GLY A 138 1.33 -0.39 6.26
N ALA A 139 2.43 -1.14 6.32
CA ALA A 139 3.12 -1.47 7.57
C ALA A 139 3.69 -0.22 8.28
N PRO A 140 3.71 -0.18 9.63
CA PRO A 140 4.21 0.96 10.39
C PRO A 140 5.62 1.43 9.99
N GLU A 141 6.50 0.50 9.64
CA GLU A 141 7.87 0.76 9.20
C GLU A 141 7.94 1.51 7.88
N PHE A 142 7.01 1.23 6.96
CA PHE A 142 6.90 2.01 5.72
C PHE A 142 6.28 3.38 5.99
N GLN A 143 5.26 3.45 6.86
CA GLN A 143 4.52 4.68 7.12
C GLN A 143 5.29 5.73 7.93
N ARG A 144 6.35 5.32 8.64
CA ARG A 144 7.20 6.19 9.48
C ARG A 144 8.47 6.69 8.77
N ARG A 145 8.75 6.19 7.57
CA ARG A 145 9.84 6.68 6.71
C ARG A 145 9.38 7.91 5.93
#